data_AF-A0A6I9XNX3-F1
#
_entry.id   AF-A0A6I9XNX3-F1
#
_cell.length_a   1.000
_cell.length_b   1.000
_cell.length_c   1.000
_cell.angle_alpha   90.00
_cell.angle_beta   90.00
_cell.angle_gamma   90.00
#
_symmetry.space_group_name_H-M   'P 1'
#
loop_
_entity.id
_entity.type
_entity.pdbx_description
1 polymer ?
#
loop_
_entity_poly.entity_id
_entity_poly.type
_entity_poly.pdbx_seq_one_letter_code
_entity_poly.pdbx_strand_id
1 'polypeptide(L)'
;MRAIPAPGVRFLRSFSRDSWYRGLILVLTFLCYTTFHLSRKPISIVKSELHFNCSSLGSRPNNASNSTTWCDWKPFDQDNYKELFGALDNAFLVAYAIGMYISGIFGERLPLRYYLSGGML
;
A
#
# COMPACT_ATOMS: atom_id res chain seq x y z
N MET A 1 -35.44 31.20 28.61
CA MET A 1 -34.02 31.11 29.03
C MET A 1 -33.26 30.33 27.95
N ARG A 2 -32.25 30.92 27.30
CA ARG A 2 -31.45 30.21 26.29
C ARG A 2 -30.40 29.36 27.01
N ALA A 3 -30.47 28.04 26.84
CA ALA A 3 -29.51 27.11 27.41
C ALA A 3 -28.09 27.44 26.92
N ILE A 4 -27.15 27.58 27.85
CA ILE A 4 -25.73 27.78 27.55
C ILE A 4 -25.21 26.43 27.06
N PRO A 5 -24.76 26.31 25.80
CA PRO A 5 -24.25 25.04 25.30
C PRO A 5 -22.94 24.68 26.01
N ALA A 6 -22.72 23.38 26.23
CA ALA A 6 -21.56 22.85 26.92
C ALA A 6 -20.24 23.36 26.29
N PRO A 7 -19.15 23.50 27.07
CA PRO A 7 -17.88 24.09 26.60
C PRO A 7 -17.32 23.45 25.32
N GLY A 8 -17.43 22.12 25.19
CA GLY A 8 -17.00 21.40 23.99
C GLY A 8 -17.83 21.74 22.74
N VAL A 9 -19.13 22.02 22.89
CA VAL A 9 -20.01 22.40 21.77
C VAL A 9 -19.73 23.84 21.33
N ARG A 10 -19.29 24.72 22.25
CA ARG A 10 -18.76 26.05 21.90
C ARG A 10 -17.44 25.98 21.14
N PHE A 11 -16.54 25.08 21.53
CA PHE A 11 -15.27 24.86 20.83
C PHE A 11 -15.50 24.35 19.39
N LEU A 12 -16.39 23.35 19.22
CA LEU A 12 -16.75 22.82 17.90
C LEU A 12 -17.44 23.85 16.99
N ARG A 13 -18.28 24.73 17.57
CA ARG A 13 -18.93 25.84 16.85
C ARG A 13 -18.03 27.06 16.63
N SER A 14 -16.91 27.17 17.35
CA SER A 14 -15.93 28.25 17.18
C SER A 14 -15.17 28.13 15.85
N PHE A 15 -15.09 26.92 15.30
CA PHE A 15 -14.40 26.67 14.06
C PHE A 15 -15.36 26.99 12.89
N SER A 16 -14.98 27.94 12.05
CA SER A 16 -15.79 28.26 10.88
C SER A 16 -15.85 27.05 9.95
N ARG A 17 -16.93 26.96 9.16
CA ARG A 17 -17.14 25.89 8.19
C ARG A 17 -15.95 25.78 7.21
N ASP A 18 -15.36 26.91 6.82
CA ASP A 18 -14.19 26.95 5.94
C ASP A 18 -12.93 26.39 6.60
N SER A 19 -12.78 26.62 7.91
CA SER A 19 -11.66 26.10 8.70
C SER A 19 -11.77 24.57 8.84
N TRP A 20 -12.99 24.04 9.02
CA TRP A 20 -13.27 22.60 8.97
C TRP A 20 -12.93 21.98 7.60
N TYR A 21 -13.35 22.60 6.50
CA TYR A 21 -13.04 22.08 5.16
C TYR A 21 -11.53 22.09 4.87
N ARG A 22 -10.81 23.14 5.27
CA ARG A 22 -9.35 23.22 5.12
C ARG A 22 -8.64 22.13 5.93
N GLY A 23 -9.06 21.91 7.17
CA GLY A 23 -8.53 20.83 8.01
C GLY A 23 -8.80 19.44 7.42
N LEU A 24 -10.02 19.20 6.94
CA LEU A 24 -10.38 17.94 6.30
C LEU A 24 -9.56 17.67 5.04
N ILE A 25 -9.36 18.67 4.18
CA ILE A 25 -8.54 18.51 2.96
C ILE A 25 -7.10 18.12 3.32
N LEU A 26 -6.51 18.73 4.35
CA LEU A 26 -5.16 18.38 4.80
C LEU A 26 -5.08 16.94 5.31
N VAL A 27 -6.01 16.55 6.18
CA VAL A 27 -6.06 15.19 6.74
C VAL A 27 -6.29 14.15 5.64
N LEU A 28 -7.25 14.41 4.74
CA LEU A 28 -7.56 13.49 3.64
C LEU A 28 -6.34 13.32 2.75
N THR A 29 -5.71 14.42 2.31
CA THR A 29 -4.53 14.37 1.44
C THR A 29 -3.36 13.64 2.11
N PHE A 30 -3.15 13.84 3.41
CA PHE A 30 -2.14 13.12 4.19
C PHE A 30 -2.41 11.61 4.25
N LEU A 31 -3.65 11.21 4.57
CA LEU A 31 -4.02 9.79 4.62
C LEU A 31 -3.87 9.13 3.25
N CYS A 32 -4.38 9.78 2.22
CA CYS A 32 -4.26 9.40 0.83
C CYS A 32 -2.79 9.22 0.37
N TYR A 33 -1.91 10.14 0.74
CA TYR A 33 -0.48 10.00 0.48
C TYR A 33 0.12 8.83 1.28
N THR A 34 -0.29 8.67 2.53
CA THR A 34 0.16 7.58 3.39
C THR A 34 -0.24 6.22 2.82
N THR A 35 -1.50 6.02 2.40
CA THR A 35 -1.97 4.76 1.80
C THR A 35 -1.25 4.45 0.49
N PHE A 36 -1.04 5.47 -0.36
CA PHE A 36 -0.24 5.30 -1.58
C PHE A 36 1.22 4.86 -1.30
N HIS A 37 1.82 5.36 -0.23
CA HIS A 37 3.16 4.92 0.21
C HIS A 37 3.15 3.55 0.88
N LEU A 38 2.08 3.19 1.60
CA LEU A 38 1.92 1.87 2.21
C LEU A 38 1.84 0.77 1.15
N SER A 39 1.13 0.99 0.05
CA SER A 39 0.99 0.02 -1.05
C SER A 39 2.31 -0.37 -1.75
N ARG A 40 3.42 0.35 -1.50
CA ARG A 40 4.74 0.06 -2.10
C ARG A 40 5.60 -0.92 -1.31
N LYS A 41 5.27 -1.20 -0.04
CA LYS A 41 6.02 -2.15 0.81
C LYS A 41 5.51 -3.61 0.91
N PRO A 42 4.28 -3.99 0.51
CA PRO A 42 3.80 -5.35 0.71
C PRO A 42 4.56 -6.36 -0.14
N ILE A 43 5.13 -5.96 -1.28
CA ILE A 43 5.97 -6.82 -2.14
C ILE A 43 7.14 -7.41 -1.33
N SER A 44 7.73 -6.64 -0.40
CA SER A 44 8.81 -7.16 0.44
C SER A 44 8.32 -8.11 1.53
N ILE A 45 7.05 -8.02 1.96
CA ILE A 45 6.45 -8.87 2.99
C ILE A 45 6.03 -10.20 2.36
N VAL A 46 5.42 -10.19 1.19
CA VAL A 46 4.97 -11.44 0.53
C VAL A 46 6.12 -12.32 0.08
N LYS A 47 7.32 -11.76 -0.14
CA LYS A 47 8.51 -12.54 -0.49
C LYS A 47 8.92 -13.55 0.59
N SER A 48 8.74 -13.22 1.86
CA SER A 48 9.06 -14.15 2.97
C SER A 48 8.09 -15.32 3.05
N GLU A 49 6.85 -15.12 2.59
CA GLU A 49 5.83 -16.18 2.52
C GLU A 49 5.98 -17.02 1.24
N LEU A 50 6.55 -16.46 0.18
CA LEU A 50 6.73 -17.15 -1.09
C LEU A 50 7.86 -18.18 -1.06
N HIS A 51 8.91 -17.91 -0.29
CA HIS A 51 10.05 -18.80 -0.09
C HIS A 51 10.42 -18.87 1.40
N PHE A 52 9.94 -19.91 2.07
CA PHE A 52 10.04 -20.14 3.50
C PHE A 52 10.94 -21.35 3.81
N ASN A 53 11.80 -21.24 4.82
CA ASN A 53 12.60 -22.37 5.26
C ASN A 53 11.75 -23.35 6.09
N CYS A 54 11.11 -24.30 5.41
CA CYS A 54 10.22 -25.30 6.00
C CYS A 54 10.93 -26.26 6.98
N SER A 55 12.27 -26.25 7.04
CA SER A 55 13.08 -27.02 7.99
C SER A 55 12.76 -26.70 9.46
N SER A 56 12.19 -25.52 9.76
CA SER A 56 11.76 -25.13 11.11
C SER A 56 10.39 -25.70 11.52
N LEU A 57 9.59 -26.15 10.56
CA LEU A 57 8.20 -26.57 10.77
C LEU A 57 8.03 -28.07 11.09
N GLY A 58 9.13 -28.83 11.12
CA GLY A 58 9.13 -30.27 11.40
C GLY A 58 9.09 -31.15 10.15
N SER A 59 9.14 -32.47 10.37
CA SER A 59 9.26 -33.49 9.33
C SER A 59 8.04 -33.52 8.40
N ARG A 60 8.30 -33.49 7.09
CA ARG A 60 7.32 -33.54 5.99
C ARG A 60 6.31 -34.70 6.19
N PRO A 61 4.99 -34.50 5.96
CA PRO A 61 3.99 -35.55 6.19
C PRO A 61 4.11 -36.74 5.24
N ASN A 62 4.76 -36.59 4.08
CA ASN A 62 4.86 -37.63 3.06
C ASN A 62 6.33 -37.84 2.64
N ASN A 63 6.84 -39.02 3.00
CA ASN A 63 8.23 -39.48 2.93
C ASN A 63 8.73 -39.72 1.48
N ALA A 64 8.81 -38.67 0.66
CA ALA A 64 9.42 -38.73 -0.67
C ALA A 64 10.10 -37.40 -1.01
N SER A 65 11.42 -37.35 -0.81
CA SER A 65 12.38 -36.27 -1.13
C SER A 65 12.75 -35.32 0.02
N ASN A 66 14.06 -35.21 0.27
CA ASN A 66 14.74 -34.24 1.17
C ASN A 66 14.68 -32.81 0.60
N SER A 67 13.51 -32.31 0.21
CA SER A 67 13.35 -30.94 -0.25
C SER A 67 12.96 -30.04 0.92
N THR A 68 13.82 -29.08 1.25
CA THR A 68 13.62 -28.08 2.33
C THR A 68 12.51 -27.06 2.03
N THR A 69 11.96 -27.06 0.81
CA THR A 69 11.02 -26.07 0.24
C THR A 69 9.60 -26.61 0.02
N TRP A 70 9.23 -27.72 0.66
CA TRP A 70 7.94 -28.41 0.40
C TRP A 70 6.69 -27.58 0.74
N CYS A 71 6.82 -26.53 1.54
CA CYS A 71 5.76 -25.63 1.97
C CYS A 71 5.76 -24.29 1.20
N ASP A 72 6.65 -24.13 0.20
CA ASP A 72 6.79 -22.92 -0.58
C ASP A 72 5.73 -22.80 -1.68
N TRP A 73 5.50 -21.56 -2.13
CA TRP A 73 4.53 -21.28 -3.17
C TRP A 73 5.16 -21.42 -4.56
N LYS A 74 4.67 -22.35 -5.39
CA LYS A 74 5.12 -22.49 -6.78
C LYS A 74 4.81 -21.21 -7.58
N PRO A 75 5.72 -20.66 -8.40
CA PRO A 75 7.01 -21.18 -8.88
C PRO A 75 8.26 -20.74 -8.09
N PHE A 76 8.11 -20.33 -6.83
CA PHE A 76 9.20 -19.88 -5.95
C PHE A 76 9.75 -21.01 -5.07
N ASP A 77 9.37 -22.26 -5.36
CA ASP A 77 9.77 -23.50 -4.69
C ASP A 77 11.17 -24.00 -5.11
N GLN A 78 11.73 -23.40 -6.16
CA GLN A 78 12.96 -23.80 -6.83
C GLN A 78 14.15 -22.92 -6.43
N ASP A 79 15.37 -23.38 -6.73
CA ASP A 79 16.63 -22.65 -6.47
C ASP A 79 16.77 -21.32 -7.24
N ASN A 80 16.04 -21.16 -8.35
CA ASN A 80 15.97 -19.93 -9.13
C ASN A 80 15.05 -18.83 -8.53
N TYR A 81 14.55 -19.00 -7.30
CA TYR A 81 13.67 -18.02 -6.64
C TYR A 81 14.26 -16.60 -6.59
N LYS A 82 15.59 -16.47 -6.49
CA LYS A 82 16.28 -15.16 -6.45
C LYS A 82 16.13 -14.39 -7.77
N GLU A 83 16.24 -15.08 -8.91
CA GLU A 83 16.04 -14.45 -10.23
C GLU A 83 14.59 -14.03 -10.41
N LEU A 84 13.65 -14.87 -9.95
CA LEU A 84 12.22 -14.58 -10.07
C LEU A 84 11.80 -13.39 -9.19
N PHE A 85 12.33 -13.26 -7.98
CA PHE A 85 12.15 -12.06 -7.16
C PHE A 85 12.75 -10.81 -7.80
N GLY A 86 13.91 -10.93 -8.43
CA GLY A 86 14.52 -9.83 -9.18
C GLY A 86 13.67 -9.41 -10.39
N ALA A 87 13.12 -10.37 -11.13
CA ALA A 87 12.22 -10.11 -12.25
C ALA A 87 10.91 -9.43 -11.80
N LEU A 88 10.35 -9.86 -10.66
CA LEU A 88 9.16 -9.26 -10.06
C LEU A 88 9.40 -7.80 -9.67
N ASP A 89 10.51 -7.51 -8.99
CA ASP A 89 10.89 -6.14 -8.60
C ASP A 89 11.12 -5.26 -9.83
N ASN A 90 11.83 -5.78 -10.83
CA ASN A 90 12.08 -5.07 -12.07
C ASN A 90 10.77 -4.76 -12.81
N ALA A 91 9.87 -5.73 -12.95
CA ALA A 91 8.58 -5.54 -13.58
C ALA A 91 7.75 -4.46 -12.86
N PHE A 92 7.75 -4.49 -11.52
CA PHE A 92 7.09 -3.47 -10.70
C PHE A 92 7.69 -2.06 -10.94
N LEU A 93 9.01 -1.93 -10.93
CA LEU A 93 9.69 -0.64 -11.15
C LEU A 93 9.47 -0.10 -12.56
N VAL A 94 9.47 -0.96 -13.58
CA VAL A 94 9.20 -0.56 -14.97
C VAL A 94 7.74 -0.10 -15.12
N ALA A 95 6.79 -0.87 -14.60
CA ALA A 95 5.38 -0.47 -14.61
C ALA A 95 5.16 0.85 -13.86
N TYR A 96 5.84 1.04 -12.72
CA TYR A 96 5.83 2.28 -11.97
C TYR A 96 6.40 3.46 -12.77
N ALA A 97 7.53 3.27 -13.47
CA ALA A 97 8.13 4.29 -14.31
C ALA A 97 7.19 4.73 -15.45
N ILE A 98 6.56 3.78 -16.13
CA ILE A 98 5.56 4.05 -17.18
C ILE A 98 4.37 4.81 -16.59
N GLY A 99 3.86 4.35 -15.44
CA GLY A 99 2.76 5.00 -14.74
C GLY A 99 3.08 6.45 -14.33
N MET A 100 4.28 6.70 -13.80
CA MET A 100 4.75 8.03 -13.44
C MET A 100 4.89 8.96 -14.66
N TYR A 101 5.34 8.43 -15.80
CA TYR A 101 5.43 9.20 -17.04
C TYR A 101 4.06 9.66 -17.53
N ILE A 102 3.11 8.73 -17.60
CA ILE A 102 1.72 9.03 -17.99
C ILE A 102 1.07 9.98 -16.97
N SER A 103 1.29 9.72 -15.68
CA SER A 103 0.83 10.56 -14.57
C SER A 103 1.27 12.02 -14.71
N GLY A 104 2.52 12.27 -15.11
CA GLY A 104 3.04 13.61 -15.36
C GLY A 104 2.26 14.36 -16.45
N ILE A 105 1.96 13.68 -17.57
CA ILE A 105 1.19 14.27 -18.68
C ILE A 105 -0.22 14.69 -18.21
N PHE A 106 -0.90 13.84 -17.45
CA PHE A 106 -2.24 14.14 -16.95
C PHE A 106 -2.22 15.14 -15.80
N GLY A 107 -1.19 15.16 -14.97
CA GLY A 107 -1.04 16.07 -13.83
C GLY A 107 -1.00 17.55 -14.25
N GLU A 108 -0.49 17.86 -15.44
CA GLU A 108 -0.47 19.22 -15.98
C GLU A 108 -1.80 19.63 -16.65
N ARG A 109 -2.59 18.64 -17.11
CA ARG A 109 -3.79 18.88 -17.93
C ARG A 109 -5.08 18.82 -17.13
N LEU A 110 -5.10 18.11 -16.00
CA LEU A 110 -6.29 17.88 -15.21
C LEU A 110 -6.31 18.70 -13.91
N PRO A 111 -7.48 19.15 -13.45
CA PRO A 111 -7.64 19.69 -12.12
C PRO A 111 -7.24 18.66 -11.04
N LEU A 112 -6.29 19.04 -10.18
CA LEU A 112 -5.63 18.16 -9.20
C LEU A 112 -6.59 17.36 -8.32
N ARG A 113 -7.76 17.93 -7.98
CA ARG A 113 -8.78 17.26 -7.14
C ARG A 113 -9.35 16.00 -7.80
N TYR A 114 -9.69 16.08 -9.07
CA TYR A 114 -10.27 14.96 -9.80
C TYR A 114 -9.19 13.92 -10.12
N TYR A 115 -7.98 14.39 -10.42
CA TYR A 115 -6.82 13.53 -10.64
C TYR A 115 -6.49 12.67 -9.40
N LEU A 116 -6.44 13.31 -8.21
CA LEU A 116 -6.14 12.62 -6.95
C LEU A 116 -7.25 11.63 -6.58
N SER A 117 -8.52 12.02 -6.76
CA SER A 117 -9.67 11.17 -6.43
C SER A 117 -9.73 9.94 -7.34
N GLY A 118 -9.47 10.10 -8.64
CA GLY A 118 -9.44 8.99 -9.60
C GLY A 118 -8.23 8.07 -9.40
N GLY A 119 -7.06 8.62 -9.04
CA GLY A 119 -5.84 7.83 -8.82
C GLY A 119 -5.82 7.04 -7.51
N MET A 120 -6.84 7.19 -6.65
CA MET A 120 -6.96 6.50 -5.37
C MET A 120 -8.03 5.41 -5.34
N LEU A 121 -8.80 5.28 -6.43
CA LEU A 121 -9.68 4.14 -6.70
C LEU A 121 -8.87 3.00 -7.32
#